data_AF-A0A965P7G9-F1
#
_entry.id   AF-A0A965P7G9-F1
#
_cell.length_a   1.000
_cell.length_b   1.000
_cell.length_c   1.000
_cell.angle_alpha   90.00
_cell.angle_beta   90.00
_cell.angle_gamma   90.00
#
_symmetry.space_group_name_H-M   'P 1'
#
loop_
_entity.id
_entity.type
_entity.pdbx_description
1 polymer ?
#
loop_
_entity_poly.entity_id
_entity_poly.type
_entity_poly.pdbx_seq_one_letter_code
_entity_poly.pdbx_strand_id
1 'polypeptide(L)' 'MINNIDIIFGLAWGDEGKGKISNAISKNYDIVCRWNGGPNAGHTVYINNKKYKTHIIP' A
#
# COMPACT_ATOMS: atom_id res chain seq x y z
N MET A 1 -14.34 -17.60 -6.31
CA MET A 1 -13.10 -18.16 -5.74
C MET A 1 -11.95 -17.24 -6.17
N ILE A 2 -11.01 -16.91 -5.28
CA ILE A 2 -9.86 -16.05 -5.66
C ILE A 2 -8.89 -16.91 -6.45
N ASN A 3 -8.58 -16.49 -7.69
CA ASN A 3 -7.72 -17.25 -8.60
C ASN A 3 -6.27 -16.80 -8.54
N ASN A 4 -6.01 -15.50 -8.34
CA ASN A 4 -4.68 -14.90 -8.34
C ASN A 4 -4.57 -13.85 -7.23
N ILE A 5 -3.35 -13.62 -6.73
CA ILE A 5 -3.01 -12.58 -5.76
C ILE A 5 -1.72 -11.90 -6.21
N ASP A 6 -1.76 -10.58 -6.33
CA ASP A 6 -0.58 -9.77 -6.64
C ASP A 6 0.05 -9.20 -5.36
N ILE A 7 1.38 -9.21 -5.29
CA ILE A 7 2.14 -8.88 -4.09
C ILE A 7 3.08 -7.71 -4.38
N ILE A 8 2.96 -6.64 -3.60
CA ILE A 8 3.91 -5.52 -3.62
C ILE A 8 4.89 -5.67 -2.45
N PHE A 9 6.15 -5.95 -2.77
CA PHE A 9 7.20 -6.14 -1.77
C PHE A 9 8.41 -5.22 -2.04
N GLY A 10 9.13 -4.86 -0.97
CA GLY A 10 10.31 -3.99 -1.05
C GLY A 10 11.56 -4.84 -1.01
N LEU A 11 12.47 -4.66 -1.95
CA LEU A 11 13.68 -5.46 -2.07
C LEU A 11 14.90 -4.83 -1.37
N ALA A 12 14.71 -3.69 -0.70
CA ALA A 12 15.76 -2.95 0.00
C ALA A 12 15.39 -2.74 1.47
N TRP A 13 15.92 -1.68 2.09
CA TRP A 13 15.74 -1.35 3.51
C TRP A 13 14.62 -0.34 3.78
N GLY A 14 13.56 -0.35 2.98
CA GLY A 14 12.41 0.54 3.18
C GLY A 14 12.45 1.81 2.32
N ASP A 15 11.39 2.61 2.46
CA ASP A 15 11.17 3.87 1.75
C ASP A 15 11.26 3.81 0.21
N GLU A 16 11.04 2.64 -0.39
CA GLU A 16 11.09 2.43 -1.84
C GLU A 16 9.83 2.95 -2.57
N GLY A 17 8.89 3.58 -1.86
CA GLY A 17 7.68 4.14 -2.45
C GLY A 17 6.54 3.13 -2.70
N LYS A 18 6.55 1.97 -2.04
CA LYS A 18 5.51 0.92 -2.17
C LYS A 18 4.08 1.45 -2.00
N GLY A 19 3.85 2.31 -1.01
CA GLY A 19 2.53 2.91 -0.77
C GLY A 19 2.01 3.72 -1.95
N LYS A 20 2.90 4.38 -2.71
CA LYS A 20 2.54 5.12 -3.92
C LYS A 20 2.09 4.17 -5.03
N ILE A 21 2.81 3.05 -5.22
CA ILE A 21 2.48 2.03 -6.23
C ILE A 21 1.16 1.35 -5.86
N SER A 22 1.02 0.91 -4.60
CA SER A 22 -0.20 0.27 -4.10
C SER A 22 -1.43 1.15 -4.33
N ASN A 23 -1.34 2.44 -4.01
CA ASN A 23 -2.43 3.39 -4.24
C ASN A 23 -2.72 3.65 -5.73
N ALA A 24 -1.70 3.58 -6.60
CA ALA A 24 -1.89 3.82 -8.03
C ALA A 24 -2.65 2.67 -8.72
N ILE A 25 -2.43 1.43 -8.27
CA ILE A 25 -3.04 0.24 -8.87
C ILE A 25 -4.28 -0.27 -8.11
N SER A 26 -4.53 0.20 -6.88
CA SER A 26 -5.60 -0.30 -6.00
C SER A 26 -6.99 -0.27 -6.63
N LYS A 27 -7.28 0.69 -7.50
CA LYS A 27 -8.55 0.80 -8.24
C LYS A 27 -8.88 -0.41 -9.13
N ASN A 28 -7.89 -1.26 -9.43
CA ASN A 28 -8.06 -2.46 -10.24
C ASN A 28 -8.30 -3.72 -9.40
N TYR A 29 -8.38 -3.60 -8.07
CA TYR A 29 -8.54 -4.73 -7.15
C TYR A 29 -9.80 -4.53 -6.30
N ASP A 30 -10.52 -5.64 -6.07
CA ASP A 30 -11.67 -5.64 -5.16
C ASP A 30 -11.26 -5.58 -3.68
N ILE A 31 -10.05 -6.06 -3.36
CA ILE A 31 -9.55 -6.19 -2.00
C ILE A 31 -8.08 -5.74 -1.94
N VAL A 32 -7.76 -4.87 -0.98
CA VAL A 32 -6.39 -4.46 -0.65
C VAL A 32 -6.09 -4.88 0.79
N CYS A 33 -5.05 -5.67 0.97
CA CYS A 33 -4.68 -6.24 2.26
C CYS A 33 -3.25 -5.87 2.63
N ARG A 34 -3.04 -5.73 3.94
CA ARG A 34 -1.71 -5.69 4.55
C ARG A 34 -1.49 -6.97 5.33
N TRP A 35 -0.37 -7.65 5.10
CA TRP A 35 -0.10 -8.97 5.70
C TRP A 35 0.96 -8.96 6.81
N ASN A 36 1.74 -7.88 6.96
CA ASN A 36 2.79 -7.79 7.99
C ASN A 36 3.05 -6.33 8.41
N GLY A 37 3.75 -6.17 9.53
CA GLY A 37 4.22 -4.94 10.12
C GLY A 37 3.22 -4.33 11.10
N GLY A 38 3.67 -3.31 11.82
CA GLY A 38 2.85 -2.48 12.72
C GLY A 38 2.68 -1.05 12.21
N PRO A 39 2.41 -0.06 13.08
CA PRO A 39 2.20 1.36 12.71
C PRO A 39 3.46 2.08 12.18
N ASN A 40 4.48 1.33 11.76
CA ASN A 40 5.80 1.84 11.38
C ASN A 40 5.95 2.02 9.86
N ALA A 41 4.93 1.66 9.08
CA ALA A 41 4.94 1.90 7.64
C ALA A 41 4.74 3.40 7.37
N GLY A 42 5.61 3.97 6.53
CA GLY A 42 5.57 5.38 6.10
C GLY A 42 4.63 5.64 4.93
N HIS A 43 3.57 4.86 4.73
CA HIS A 43 2.68 5.05 3.60
C HIS A 43 1.90 6.36 3.74
N THR A 44 2.09 7.21 2.75
CA THR A 44 1.40 8.51 2.64
C THR A 44 0.78 8.58 1.27
N VAL A 45 -0.52 8.87 1.22
CA VAL A 45 -1.25 9.09 -0.02
C VAL A 45 -1.78 10.51 -0.08
N TYR A 46 -1.87 11.06 -1.28
CA TYR A 46 -2.44 12.36 -1.54
C TYR A 46 -3.70 12.18 -2.37
N ILE A 47 -4.83 12.63 -1.86
CA ILE A 47 -6.12 12.62 -2.57
C ILE A 47 -6.57 14.07 -2.64
N ASN A 48 -6.75 14.60 -3.85
CA ASN A 48 -7.14 16.01 -4.08
C ASN A 48 -6.27 17.00 -3.28
N ASN A 49 -4.95 16.85 -3.36
CA ASN A 49 -3.93 17.62 -2.61
C ASN A 49 -4.00 17.49 -1.07
N LYS A 50 -4.89 16.68 -0.51
CA LYS A 50 -4.94 16.38 0.92
C LYS A 50 -4.07 15.17 1.26
N LYS A 51 -3.21 15.35 2.25
CA LYS A 51 -2.28 14.31 2.74
C LYS A 51 -2.98 13.38 3.73
N TYR A 52 -2.89 12.08 3.49
CA TYR A 52 -3.36 11.01 4.38
C TYR A 52 -2.18 10.13 4.77
N LYS A 53 -2.00 9.88 6.07
CA LYS A 53 -0.98 8.97 6.60
C LYS A 53 -1.64 7.63 6.92
N THR A 54 -1.25 6.58 6.22
CA THR A 54 -1.83 5.23 6.33
C THR A 54 -0.85 4.28 7.03
N HIS A 55 -0.71 4.46 8.34
CA HIS A 55 0.25 3.67 9.15
C HIS A 55 -0.16 2.21 9.35
N ILE A 56 -1.46 1.89 9.28
CA ILE A 56 -2.03 0.55 9.50
C ILE A 56 -3.02 0.22 8.39
N ILE A 57 -3.94 1.15 8.11
CA ILE A 57 -4.99 1.00 7.11
C ILE A 57 -4.33 0.81 5.73
N PRO A 58 -4.67 -0.24 4.97
CA PRO A 58 -4.19 -0.45 3.60
C PRO A 58 -4.64 0.66 2.64
#